data_AF-A0A0B6YAY1-F1
#
_entry.id   AF-A0A0B6YAY1-F1
#
_cell.length_a   1.000
_cell.length_b   1.000
_cell.length_c   1.000
_cell.angle_alpha   90.00
_cell.angle_beta   90.00
_cell.angle_gamma   90.00
#
_symmetry.space_group_name_H-M   'P 1'
#
loop_
_entity.id
_entity.type
_entity.pdbx_description
1 polymer ?
#
loop_
_entity_poly.entity_id
_entity_poly.type
_entity_poly.pdbx_seq_one_letter_code
_entity_poly.pdbx_strand_id
1 'polypeptide(L)' 'MIKVKETMLRQVHQYKYLRIMITSDGRYKSEIKSQLVQTKTTFQRMKYILCNKPLSTKVRIGVFSVLNSVKR' A
#
# COMPACT_ATOMS: atom_id res chain seq x y z
N MET A 1 0.61 0.89 -31.33
CA MET A 1 -0.57 1.75 -31.58
C MET A 1 -1.77 0.85 -31.78
N ILE A 2 -2.95 1.25 -31.32
CA ILE A 2 -4.18 0.45 -31.45
C ILE A 2 -5.23 1.30 -32.18
N LYS A 3 -5.85 0.74 -33.23
CA LYS A 3 -6.92 1.41 -33.97
C LYS A 3 -8.24 1.12 -33.27
N VAL A 4 -8.92 2.17 -32.80
CA VAL A 4 -10.27 2.08 -32.22
C VAL A 4 -11.18 2.98 -33.03
N LYS A 5 -12.18 2.38 -33.69
CA LYS A 5 -13.00 3.04 -34.73
C LYS A 5 -12.10 3.63 -35.83
N GLU A 6 -11.94 4.94 -35.87
CA GLU A 6 -11.15 5.68 -36.85
C GLU A 6 -9.95 6.42 -36.22
N THR A 7 -9.71 6.24 -34.92
CA THR A 7 -8.64 6.94 -34.20
C THR A 7 -7.49 6.01 -33.85
N MET A 8 -6.27 6.47 -34.12
CA MET A 8 -5.04 5.77 -33.72
C MET A 8 -4.66 6.17 -32.30
N LEU A 9 -4.73 5.21 -31.38
CA LEU A 9 -4.37 5.42 -29.98
C LEU A 9 -2.95 4.95 -29.72
N ARG A 10 -2.18 5.74 -28.96
CA ARG A 10 -0.89 5.31 -28.43
C ARG A 10 -1.14 4.24 -27.37
N GLN A 11 -0.38 3.16 -27.45
CA GLN A 11 -0.45 2.09 -26.47
C GLN A 11 0.26 2.55 -25.20
N VAL A 12 -0.42 2.41 -24.06
CA VAL A 12 0.15 2.73 -22.75
C VAL A 12 0.87 1.47 -22.24
N HIS A 13 2.18 1.58 -22.01
CA HIS A 13 3.00 0.47 -21.52
C HIS A 13 3.17 0.46 -19.99
N GLN A 14 3.00 1.62 -19.36
CA GLN A 14 3.11 1.80 -17.92
C GLN A 14 2.03 2.78 -17.45
N TYR A 15 1.36 2.45 -16.35
CA TYR A 15 0.33 3.29 -15.77
C TYR A 15 0.47 3.31 -14.26
N LYS A 16 0.60 4.50 -13.67
CA LYS A 16 0.69 4.66 -12.22
C LYS A 16 -0.70 4.75 -11.61
N TYR A 17 -1.08 3.78 -10.80
CA TYR A 17 -2.37 3.72 -10.12
C TYR A 17 -2.18 3.45 -8.63
N LEU A 18 -2.76 4.29 -7.77
CA LEU A 18 -2.66 4.15 -6.30
C LEU A 18 -1.21 3.90 -5.81
N ARG A 19 -0.26 4.64 -6.40
CA ARG A 19 1.21 4.54 -6.17
C ARG A 19 1.90 3.28 -6.72
N ILE A 20 1.17 2.37 -7.36
CA ILE A 20 1.71 1.15 -7.97
C ILE A 20 1.88 1.37 -9.47
N MET A 21 2.99 0.87 -10.03
CA MET A 21 3.24 0.91 -11.46
C MET A 21 2.65 -0.34 -12.12
N ILE A 22 1.60 -0.16 -12.92
CA ILE A 22 1.01 -1.25 -13.71
C ILE A 22 1.80 -1.35 -15.01
N THR A 23 2.49 -2.47 -15.17
CA THR A 23 3.31 -2.83 -16.33
C THR A 23 2.76 -4.09 -16.98
N SER A 24 3.06 -4.30 -18.26
CA SER A 24 2.59 -5.46 -19.02
C SER A 24 3.15 -6.80 -18.54
N ASP A 25 4.26 -6.79 -17.80
CA ASP A 25 4.92 -7.98 -17.24
C ASP A 25 4.24 -8.53 -15.96
N GLY A 26 3.21 -7.86 -15.46
CA GLY A 26 2.43 -8.34 -14.32
C GLY A 26 3.11 -8.23 -12.95
N ARG A 27 4.31 -7.65 -12.85
CA ARG A 27 5.09 -7.52 -11.59
C ARG A 27 4.35 -6.73 -10.50
N TYR A 28 3.44 -5.85 -10.89
CA TYR A 28 2.59 -5.10 -9.98
C TYR A 28 1.82 -6.01 -9.00
N LYS A 29 1.46 -7.25 -9.40
CA LYS A 29 0.75 -8.21 -8.53
C LYS A 29 1.58 -8.63 -7.32
N SER A 30 2.86 -8.94 -7.53
CA SER A 30 3.77 -9.27 -6.44
C SER A 30 4.03 -8.08 -5.53
N GLU A 31 4.11 -6.88 -6.10
CA GLU A 31 4.29 -5.64 -5.33
C GLU A 31 3.07 -5.36 -4.44
N ILE A 32 1.84 -5.45 -4.98
CA ILE A 32 0.58 -5.35 -4.21
C ILE A 32 0.58 -6.34 -3.05
N LYS A 33 0.90 -7.61 -3.33
CA LYS A 33 0.89 -8.67 -2.31
C LYS A 33 1.93 -8.39 -1.22
N SER A 34 3.13 -7.96 -1.60
CA SER A 34 4.19 -7.60 -0.66
C SER A 34 3.77 -6.44 0.24
N GLN A 35 3.24 -5.37 -0.34
CA GLN A 35 2.75 -4.21 0.42
C GLN A 35 1.61 -4.60 1.37
N LEU A 36 0.66 -5.42 0.93
CA LEU A 36 -0.43 -5.89 1.78
C LEU A 36 0.09 -6.70 2.98
N VAL A 37 1.03 -7.62 2.75
CA VAL A 37 1.66 -8.41 3.82
C VAL A 37 2.43 -7.52 4.80
N GLN A 38 3.19 -6.55 4.29
CA GLN A 38 3.92 -5.60 5.14
C GLN A 38 2.97 -4.78 6.00
N THR A 39 1.92 -4.19 5.41
CA THR A 39 0.91 -3.42 6.13
C THR A 39 0.21 -4.26 7.20
N LYS A 40 -0.19 -5.50 6.87
CA LYS A 40 -0.81 -6.42 7.83
C LYS A 40 0.12 -6.74 9.00
N THR A 41 1.38 -7.05 8.70
CA THR A 41 2.38 -7.39 9.71
C THR A 41 2.67 -6.21 10.64
N THR A 42 2.84 -5.02 10.08
CA THR A 42 3.04 -3.77 10.84
C THR A 42 1.85 -3.49 11.76
N PHE A 43 0.62 -3.61 11.24
CA PHE A 43 -0.59 -3.45 12.04
C PHE A 43 -0.64 -4.45 13.20
N GLN A 44 -0.36 -5.73 12.95
CA GLN A 44 -0.34 -6.77 13.99
C GLN A 44 0.71 -6.49 15.06
N ARG A 45 1.92 -6.06 14.66
CA ARG A 45 3.00 -5.68 15.60
C ARG A 45 2.58 -4.50 16.48
N MET A 46 2.00 -3.46 15.88
CA MET A 46 1.52 -2.29 16.62
C MET A 46 0.37 -2.65 17.58
N LYS A 47 -0.59 -3.48 17.13
CA LYS A 47 -1.67 -4.00 17.99
C LYS A 47 -1.10 -4.77 19.19
N TYR A 48 -0.14 -5.67 18.95
CA TYR A 48 0.50 -6.42 20.03
C TYR A 48 1.21 -5.50 21.02
N ILE A 49 1.94 -4.50 20.54
CA ILE A 49 2.62 -3.50 21.38
C ILE A 49 1.60 -2.76 22.26
N LEU A 50 0.50 -2.26 21.67
CA LEU A 50 -0.52 -1.50 22.40
C LEU A 50 -1.28 -2.33 23.45
N CYS A 51 -1.63 -3.57 23.11
CA CYS A 51 -2.52 -4.40 23.92
C CYS A 51 -1.79 -5.28 24.94
N ASN A 52 -0.59 -5.77 24.61
CA ASN A 52 0.05 -6.84 25.39
C ASN A 52 1.31 -6.39 26.14
N LYS A 53 1.82 -5.17 25.90
CA LYS A 53 2.95 -4.62 26.66
C LYS A 53 2.47 -3.56 27.65
N PRO A 54 3.01 -3.55 28.89
CA PRO A 54 2.83 -2.40 29.78
C PRO A 54 3.62 -1.22 29.20
N LEU A 55 2.90 -0.29 28.59
CA LEU A 55 3.45 0.92 27.98
C LEU A 55 3.00 2.14 28.75
N SER A 56 3.88 3.13 28.87
CA SER A 56 3.49 4.44 29.37
C SER A 56 2.49 5.12 28.42
N THR A 57 1.64 5.99 28.97
CA THR A 57 0.61 6.71 28.20
C THR A 57 1.20 7.50 27.03
N LYS A 58 2.39 8.10 27.21
CA LYS A 58 3.10 8.84 26.14
C LYS A 58 3.44 7.94 24.95
N VAL A 59 3.92 6.71 25.22
CA VAL A 59 4.26 5.75 24.16
C VAL A 59 3.00 5.25 23.46
N ARG A 60 1.90 5.00 24.19
CA ARG A 60 0.62 4.61 23.58
C ARG A 60 0.08 5.67 22.62
N ILE A 61 0.11 6.95 23.02
CA ILE A 61 -0.33 8.06 22.17
C ILE A 61 0.52 8.14 20.90
N GLY A 62 1.84 8.00 21.01
CA GLY A 62 2.75 8.00 19.85
C GLY A 62 2.49 6.85 18.88
N VAL A 63 2.23 5.64 19.37
CA VAL A 63 1.89 4.50 18.50
C VAL A 63 0.51 4.69 17.86
N PHE A 64 -0.45 5.28 18.59
CA PHE A 64 -1.79 5.54 18.07
C PHE A 64 -1.81 6.67 17.02
N SER A 65 -0.99 7.70 17.16
CA SER A 65 -0.89 8.76 16.14
C SER A 65 -0.34 8.20 14.82
N VAL A 66 0.71 7.38 14.88
CA VAL A 66 1.28 6.70 13.70
C VAL A 66 0.24 5.81 13.02
N LEU A 67 -0.56 5.05 13.78
CA LEU A 67 -1.65 4.23 13.22
C LEU A 67 -2.69 5.05 12.45
N ASN A 68 -3.03 6.25 12.94
CA ASN A 68 -4.01 7.12 12.27
C ASN A 68 -3.42 7.84 11.05
N SER A 69 -2.11 8.11 11.02
CA SER A 69 -1.43 8.67 9.84
C SER A 69 -1.40 7.70 8.66
N VAL A 70 -1.43 6.38 8.90
CA VAL A 70 -1.47 5.35 7.84
C VAL A 70 -2.86 5.18 7.22
N LYS A 71 -3.92 5.66 7.89
CA LYS A 71 -5.31 5.61 7.38
C LYS A 71 -5.70 6.77 6.45
N ARG A 72 -4.91 7.85 6.40
CA ARG A 72 -5.15 9.04 5.55
C ARG A 72 -4.36 8.94 4.24
#